data_AF-A0A2J6QIP5-F1
#
_entry.id   AF-A0A2J6QIP5-F1
#
_cell.length_a   1.000
_cell.length_b   1.000
_cell.length_c   1.000
_cell.angle_alpha   90.00
_cell.angle_beta   90.00
_cell.angle_gamma   90.00
#
_symmetry.space_group_name_H-M   'P 1'
#
loop_
_entity.id
_entity.type
_entity.pdbx_description
1 polymer ?
#
loop_
_entity_poly.entity_id
_entity_poly.type
_entity_poly.pdbx_seq_one_letter_code
_entity_poly.pdbx_strand_id
1 'polypeptide(L)'
;MARLSTVHSPAPDPTAINLTRMLARLQRILISPDQDTESKLRSSSLERDKVGTNLEHARSLLLKLEQDAQNIKVQTRKQETQVELSKKREAIQRLSERLNELNELGANEDQEDDSSEGEDLLGEDTPSEETDSHSHASHIEPQSNTPSPLQATSPTLLPTEPAPLQPAIHPTPDFPPSQLSPESESTLRSRAPRSARAELLSTTTGSSISHTSEALLTHNRTEQESLTASLLSMASQLKASSQAFASSLESEKTILGSAASGLDKNEQGMEAAQKRVGALRKLTEGKGWWGRMLMYAWIAGLMVIALMVVFVMPKLRF
;
A
#
# COMPACT_ATOMS: atom_id res chain seq x y z
N MET A 1 10.44 -1.34 -54.97
CA MET A 1 9.41 -1.22 -53.92
C MET A 1 9.89 -1.96 -52.68
N ALA A 2 10.36 -1.25 -51.66
CA ALA A 2 10.83 -1.83 -50.41
C ALA A 2 9.76 -1.59 -49.34
N ARG A 3 9.19 -2.67 -48.78
CA ARG A 3 8.28 -2.60 -47.64
C ARG A 3 9.14 -2.65 -46.37
N LEU A 4 9.17 -1.56 -45.62
CA LEU A 4 9.72 -1.57 -44.26
C LEU A 4 8.82 -2.46 -43.41
N SER A 5 9.34 -3.62 -43.03
CA SER A 5 8.78 -4.46 -41.99
C SER A 5 8.98 -3.75 -40.66
N THR A 6 7.94 -3.04 -40.21
CA THR A 6 7.83 -2.54 -38.84
C THR A 6 7.97 -3.73 -37.90
N VAL A 7 9.11 -3.81 -37.19
CA VAL A 7 9.34 -4.77 -36.12
C VAL A 7 8.32 -4.45 -35.04
N HIS A 8 7.32 -5.33 -34.90
CA HIS A 8 6.33 -5.28 -33.84
C HIS A 8 7.06 -5.54 -32.52
N SER A 9 7.35 -4.47 -31.77
CA SER A 9 7.90 -4.59 -30.42
C SER A 9 6.83 -5.28 -29.56
N PRO A 10 7.11 -6.46 -28.96
CA PRO A 10 6.13 -7.15 -28.15
C PRO A 10 5.75 -6.27 -26.96
N ALA A 11 4.45 -6.11 -26.73
CA ALA A 11 3.92 -5.31 -25.64
C ALA A 11 4.59 -5.67 -24.31
N PRO A 12 4.89 -4.68 -23.45
CA PRO A 12 5.48 -4.92 -22.13
C PRO A 12 4.57 -5.84 -21.31
N ASP A 13 5.17 -6.84 -20.67
CA ASP A 13 4.44 -7.81 -19.85
C ASP A 13 3.69 -7.08 -18.72
N PRO A 14 2.36 -7.24 -18.61
CA PRO A 14 1.57 -6.58 -17.58
C PRO A 14 2.06 -6.90 -16.16
N THR A 15 2.64 -8.09 -15.93
CA THR A 15 3.20 -8.46 -14.63
C THR A 15 4.45 -7.66 -14.29
N ALA A 16 5.31 -7.37 -15.28
CA ALA A 16 6.50 -6.53 -15.11
C ALA A 16 6.14 -5.09 -14.77
N ILE A 17 5.11 -4.54 -15.42
CA ILE A 17 4.60 -3.19 -15.13
C ILE A 17 4.03 -3.10 -13.71
N ASN A 18 3.23 -4.09 -13.32
CA ASN A 18 2.66 -4.15 -11.98
C ASN A 18 3.75 -4.25 -10.90
N LEU A 19 4.79 -5.05 -11.11
CA LEU A 19 5.93 -5.12 -10.20
C LEU A 19 6.59 -3.74 -10.05
N THR A 20 6.90 -3.08 -11.17
CA THR A 20 7.58 -1.77 -11.15
C THR A 20 6.75 -0.71 -10.40
N ARG A 21 5.44 -0.65 -10.63
CA ARG A 21 4.54 0.27 -9.91
C ARG A 21 4.49 -0.05 -8.42
N MET A 22 4.40 -1.33 -8.06
CA MET A 22 4.37 -1.77 -6.67
C MET A 22 5.67 -1.43 -5.94
N LEU A 23 6.83 -1.66 -6.57
CA LEU A 23 8.13 -1.29 -6.01
C LEU A 23 8.29 0.22 -5.84
N ALA A 24 7.85 1.03 -6.81
CA ALA A 24 7.88 2.49 -6.69
C ALA A 24 7.03 2.99 -5.50
N ARG A 25 5.84 2.41 -5.32
CA ARG A 25 4.98 2.72 -4.17
C ARG A 25 5.62 2.29 -2.85
N LEU A 26 6.17 1.07 -2.76
CA LEU A 26 6.85 0.58 -1.56
C LEU A 26 8.08 1.41 -1.22
N GLN A 27 8.87 1.83 -2.22
CA GLN A 27 10.00 2.73 -2.03
C GLN A 27 9.58 4.10 -1.49
N ARG A 28 8.49 4.68 -2.02
CA ARG A 28 7.95 5.93 -1.47
C ARG A 28 7.47 5.76 -0.02
N ILE A 29 6.87 4.63 0.32
CA ILE A 29 6.35 4.38 1.68
C ILE A 29 7.47 4.08 2.68
N LEU A 30 8.50 3.33 2.28
CA LEU A 30 9.53 2.82 3.21
C LEU A 30 10.85 3.62 3.21
N ILE A 31 11.24 4.20 2.06
CA ILE A 31 12.55 4.85 1.88
C ILE A 31 12.43 6.38 1.88
N SER A 32 11.31 6.92 1.36
CA SER A 32 11.02 8.36 1.41
C SER A 32 9.68 8.62 2.08
N PRO A 33 9.50 8.15 3.34
CA PRO A 33 8.23 8.29 4.01
C PRO A 33 7.88 9.77 4.20
N ASP A 34 6.62 10.09 3.96
CA ASP A 34 6.04 11.36 4.40
C ASP A 34 5.96 11.33 5.93
N GLN A 35 6.12 12.47 6.61
CA GLN A 35 6.27 12.51 8.08
C GLN A 35 5.08 11.84 8.82
N ASP A 36 3.87 11.99 8.26
CA ASP A 36 2.64 11.35 8.74
C ASP A 36 2.58 9.83 8.47
N THR A 37 3.23 9.38 7.40
CA THR A 37 3.30 7.95 7.07
C THR A 37 4.36 7.24 7.88
N GLU A 38 5.48 7.91 8.17
CA GLU A 38 6.53 7.37 9.04
C GLU A 38 6.00 7.17 10.46
N SER A 39 5.35 8.18 11.03
CA SER A 39 4.74 8.09 12.37
C SER A 39 3.70 6.98 12.46
N LYS A 40 2.88 6.78 11.42
CA LYS A 40 1.92 5.65 11.34
C LYS A 40 2.60 4.30 11.22
N LEU A 41 3.67 4.18 10.44
CA LEU A 41 4.41 2.93 10.30
C LEU A 41 5.17 2.57 11.58
N ARG A 42 5.58 3.57 12.38
CA ARG A 42 6.22 3.37 13.69
C ARG A 42 5.18 2.97 14.75
N SER A 43 4.09 3.71 14.87
CA SER A 43 3.05 3.49 15.89
C SER A 43 2.10 2.33 15.60
N SER A 44 1.87 1.97 14.33
CA SER A 44 0.86 0.96 13.97
C SER A 44 1.49 -0.29 13.37
N SER A 45 1.52 -1.36 14.17
CA SER A 45 1.94 -2.69 13.72
C SER A 45 1.12 -3.20 12.52
N LEU A 46 -0.17 -2.87 12.46
CA LEU A 46 -1.05 -3.24 11.35
C LEU A 46 -0.60 -2.64 10.00
N GLU A 47 -0.12 -1.39 9.99
CA GLU A 47 0.37 -0.77 8.76
C GLU A 47 1.70 -1.42 8.31
N ARG A 48 2.57 -1.81 9.25
CA ARG A 48 3.78 -2.58 8.92
C ARG A 48 3.43 -3.93 8.29
N ASP A 49 2.43 -4.64 8.83
CA ASP A 49 1.98 -5.93 8.30
C ASP A 49 1.36 -5.81 6.90
N LYS A 50 0.56 -4.76 6.65
CA LYS A 50 0.06 -4.45 5.29
C LYS A 50 1.20 -4.19 4.30
N VAL A 51 2.24 -3.48 4.69
CA VAL A 51 3.39 -3.26 3.82
C VAL A 51 4.17 -4.57 3.62
N GLY A 52 4.27 -5.41 4.65
CA GLY A 52 4.87 -6.75 4.59
C GLY A 52 4.16 -7.67 3.59
N THR A 53 2.84 -7.74 3.63
CA THR A 53 2.05 -8.54 2.68
C THR A 53 2.20 -8.03 1.24
N ASN A 54 2.25 -6.72 1.03
CA ASN A 54 2.52 -6.12 -0.28
C ASN A 54 3.93 -6.47 -0.80
N LEU A 55 4.92 -6.48 0.09
CA LEU A 55 6.29 -6.89 -0.23
C LEU A 55 6.37 -8.38 -0.61
N GLU A 56 5.63 -9.24 0.08
CA GLU A 56 5.56 -10.66 -0.23
C GLU A 56 4.87 -10.92 -1.59
N HIS A 57 3.80 -10.19 -1.87
CA HIS A 57 3.19 -10.21 -3.19
C HIS A 57 4.17 -9.76 -4.29
N ALA A 58 4.96 -8.70 -4.05
CA ALA A 58 6.02 -8.27 -4.98
C ALA A 58 7.07 -9.36 -5.23
N ARG A 59 7.48 -10.12 -4.20
CA ARG A 59 8.38 -11.28 -4.34
C ARG A 59 7.76 -12.37 -5.20
N SER A 60 6.49 -12.70 -4.98
CA SER A 60 5.77 -13.69 -5.80
C SER A 60 5.73 -13.30 -7.28
N LEU A 61 5.55 -12.01 -7.58
CA LEU A 61 5.54 -11.48 -8.95
C LEU A 61 6.93 -11.54 -9.58
N LEU A 62 7.98 -11.26 -8.80
CA LEU A 62 9.36 -11.37 -9.24
C LEU A 62 9.72 -12.83 -9.60
N LEU A 63 9.32 -13.80 -8.79
CA LEU A 63 9.54 -15.23 -9.10
C LEU A 63 8.86 -15.64 -10.40
N LYS A 64 7.63 -15.18 -10.62
CA LYS A 64 6.90 -15.45 -11.87
C LYS A 64 7.65 -14.86 -13.07
N LEU A 65 8.10 -13.61 -12.96
CA LEU A 65 8.89 -12.96 -14.02
C LEU A 65 10.24 -13.63 -14.26
N GLU A 66 10.90 -14.14 -13.22
CA GLU A 66 12.13 -14.92 -13.37
C GLU A 66 11.88 -16.24 -14.12
N GLN A 67 10.77 -16.92 -13.83
CA GLN A 67 10.35 -18.12 -14.56
C GLN A 67 10.03 -17.80 -16.03
N ASP A 68 9.32 -16.71 -16.29
CA ASP A 68 8.99 -16.27 -17.65
C ASP A 68 10.25 -15.84 -18.42
N ALA A 69 11.23 -15.20 -17.75
CA ALA A 69 12.51 -14.82 -18.33
C ALA A 69 13.37 -16.03 -18.73
N GLN A 70 13.24 -17.17 -18.05
CA GLN A 70 13.94 -18.41 -18.44
C GLN A 70 13.46 -18.98 -19.78
N ASN A 71 12.22 -18.67 -20.19
CA ASN A 71 11.63 -19.12 -21.46
C ASN A 71 12.05 -18.24 -22.66
N ILE A 72 12.80 -17.15 -22.42
CA ILE A 72 13.27 -16.25 -23.48
C ILE A 72 14.40 -16.91 -24.27
N LYS A 73 14.15 -17.18 -25.56
CA LYS A 73 15.10 -17.83 -26.48
C LYS A 73 16.21 -16.90 -27.00
N VAL A 74 15.98 -15.59 -26.96
CA VAL A 74 16.93 -14.57 -27.47
C VAL A 74 17.93 -14.21 -26.37
N GLN A 75 19.20 -14.58 -26.52
CA GLN A 75 20.25 -14.42 -25.49
C GLN A 75 20.47 -12.96 -25.06
N THR A 76 20.54 -12.01 -26.00
CA THR A 76 20.72 -10.59 -25.69
C THR A 76 19.57 -10.05 -24.82
N ARG A 77 18.34 -10.38 -25.20
CA ARG A 77 17.13 -9.99 -24.46
C ARG A 77 17.07 -10.67 -23.09
N LYS A 78 17.46 -11.94 -23.02
CA LYS A 78 17.56 -12.69 -21.76
C LYS A 78 18.50 -12.00 -20.78
N GLN A 79 19.70 -11.59 -21.23
CA GLN A 79 20.66 -10.92 -20.38
C GLN A 79 20.17 -9.54 -19.90
N GLU A 80 19.53 -8.76 -20.77
CA GLU A 80 18.89 -7.48 -20.39
C GLU A 80 17.81 -7.68 -19.32
N THR A 81 16.89 -8.63 -19.54
CA THR A 81 15.84 -8.94 -18.56
C THR A 81 16.40 -9.47 -17.25
N GLN A 82 17.49 -10.24 -17.29
CA GLN A 82 18.12 -10.77 -16.09
C GLN A 82 18.78 -9.66 -15.25
N VAL A 83 19.40 -8.68 -15.90
CA VAL A 83 19.95 -7.48 -15.22
C VAL A 83 18.85 -6.62 -14.62
N GLU A 84 17.71 -6.49 -15.31
CA GLU A 84 16.56 -5.77 -14.76
C GLU A 84 15.96 -6.49 -13.54
N LEU A 85 15.82 -7.81 -13.61
CA LEU A 85 15.30 -8.62 -12.51
C LEU A 85 16.25 -8.65 -11.31
N SER A 86 17.57 -8.67 -11.53
CA SER A 86 18.54 -8.59 -10.43
C SER A 86 18.47 -7.24 -9.71
N LYS A 87 18.32 -6.13 -10.45
CA LYS A 87 18.08 -4.80 -9.85
C LYS A 87 16.78 -4.77 -9.02
N LYS A 88 15.70 -5.36 -9.53
CA LYS A 88 14.42 -5.45 -8.79
C LYS A 88 14.54 -6.32 -7.53
N ARG A 89 15.32 -7.41 -7.60
CA ARG A 89 15.62 -8.26 -6.44
C ARG A 89 16.37 -7.48 -5.36
N GLU A 90 17.40 -6.73 -5.74
CA GLU A 90 18.17 -5.89 -4.83
C GLU A 90 17.30 -4.80 -4.19
N ALA A 91 16.39 -4.19 -4.95
CA ALA A 91 15.43 -3.22 -4.43
C ALA A 91 14.48 -3.84 -3.40
N ILE A 92 13.91 -5.02 -3.67
CA ILE A 92 13.06 -5.75 -2.71
C ILE A 92 13.84 -6.09 -1.44
N GLN A 93 15.11 -6.46 -1.56
CA GLN A 93 15.93 -6.79 -0.39
C GLN A 93 16.15 -5.57 0.51
N ARG A 94 16.51 -4.41 -0.07
CA ARG A 94 16.61 -3.15 0.70
C ARG A 94 15.30 -2.77 1.39
N LEU A 95 14.18 -2.91 0.67
CA LEU A 95 12.85 -2.64 1.25
C LEU A 95 12.52 -3.60 2.40
N SER A 96 12.91 -4.87 2.29
CA SER A 96 12.72 -5.85 3.35
C SER A 96 13.55 -5.57 4.60
N GLU A 97 14.79 -5.13 4.43
CA GLU A 97 15.69 -4.76 5.52
C GLU A 97 15.14 -3.54 6.27
N ARG A 98 14.72 -2.51 5.53
CA ARG A 98 14.09 -1.32 6.12
C ARG A 98 12.79 -1.65 6.86
N LEU A 99 11.95 -2.53 6.31
CA LEU A 99 10.73 -2.97 6.99
C LEU A 99 11.05 -3.75 8.28
N ASN A 100 12.10 -4.58 8.27
CA ASN A 100 12.53 -5.30 9.46
C ASN A 100 13.04 -4.35 10.55
N GLU A 101 13.83 -3.34 10.19
CA GLU A 101 14.28 -2.28 11.11
C GLU A 101 13.09 -1.54 11.73
N LEU A 102 12.08 -1.18 10.93
CA LEU A 102 10.86 -0.55 11.44
C LEU A 102 10.06 -1.48 12.37
N ASN A 103 10.05 -2.79 12.08
CA ASN A 103 9.38 -3.78 12.92
C ASN A 103 10.09 -3.94 14.27
N GLU A 104 11.42 -3.99 14.27
CA GLU A 104 12.24 -4.01 15.48
C GLU A 104 12.03 -2.73 16.31
N LEU A 105 12.02 -1.56 15.68
CA LEU A 105 11.85 -0.28 16.38
C LEU A 105 10.53 -0.19 17.15
N GLY A 106 9.39 -0.52 16.53
CA GLY A 106 8.12 -0.46 17.27
C GLY A 106 7.89 -1.65 18.20
N ALA A 107 8.62 -2.76 18.08
CA ALA A 107 8.60 -3.82 19.10
C ALA A 107 9.28 -3.40 20.40
N ASN A 108 10.25 -2.48 20.34
CA ASN A 108 10.89 -1.90 21.52
C ASN A 108 10.01 -0.82 22.19
N GLU A 109 9.22 -0.04 21.42
CA GLU A 109 8.25 0.93 21.97
C GLU A 109 7.13 0.26 22.78
N ASP A 110 6.65 -0.92 22.36
CA ASP A 110 5.63 -1.69 23.08
C ASP A 110 6.15 -2.29 24.42
N GLN A 111 7.46 -2.31 24.65
CA GLN A 111 8.08 -2.92 25.82
C GLN A 111 8.38 -1.90 26.95
N GLU A 112 8.40 -0.60 26.63
CA GLU A 112 8.66 0.48 27.60
C GLU A 112 7.42 0.87 28.43
N ASP A 113 6.21 0.56 27.95
CA ASP A 113 4.94 0.83 28.66
C ASP A 113 4.52 -0.27 29.67
N ASP A 114 5.19 -1.44 29.67
CA ASP A 114 4.90 -2.54 30.63
C ASP A 114 5.90 -2.58 31.81
N SER A 115 6.79 -1.58 31.92
CA SER A 115 7.72 -1.44 33.05
C SER A 115 7.33 -0.27 33.97
N SER A 116 6.04 -0.14 34.28
CA SER A 116 5.59 0.69 35.41
C SER A 116 5.65 -0.11 36.72
N GLU A 117 6.86 -0.30 37.24
CA GLU A 117 7.06 -0.52 38.67
C GLU A 117 6.55 0.71 39.43
N GLY A 118 5.37 0.57 40.05
CA GLY A 118 4.74 1.57 40.91
C GLY A 118 4.43 0.98 42.29
N GLU A 119 5.48 0.72 43.06
CA GLU A 119 5.41 0.60 44.52
C GLU A 119 5.18 1.99 45.13
N ASP A 120 4.06 2.24 45.84
CA ASP A 120 3.93 3.06 47.08
C ASP A 120 2.44 3.18 47.49
N LEU A 121 2.01 2.50 48.56
CA LEU A 121 1.72 3.02 49.91
C LEU A 121 0.49 3.93 50.11
N LEU A 122 -0.32 3.46 51.05
CA LEU A 122 -1.11 4.19 52.06
C LEU A 122 -2.44 4.84 51.66
N GLY A 123 -3.49 4.25 52.25
CA GLY A 123 -4.48 5.00 53.04
C GLY A 123 -5.66 5.56 52.26
N GLU A 124 -6.83 4.93 52.38
CA GLU A 124 -7.78 5.35 53.42
C GLU A 124 -9.05 4.49 53.33
N ASP A 125 -9.44 3.95 54.48
CA ASP A 125 -10.73 3.35 54.76
C ASP A 125 -11.90 4.20 54.25
N THR A 126 -12.85 3.56 53.56
CA THR A 126 -14.26 3.93 53.69
C THR A 126 -15.07 2.67 54.02
N PRO A 127 -15.69 2.60 55.21
CA PRO A 127 -16.50 1.46 55.65
C PRO A 127 -17.98 1.64 55.27
N SER A 128 -18.75 0.59 55.60
CA SER A 128 -20.22 0.40 55.55
C SER A 128 -20.75 -0.31 54.31
N GLU A 129 -21.07 -1.61 54.42
CA GLU A 129 -22.34 -2.21 54.96
C GLU A 129 -23.46 -2.18 53.89
N GLU A 130 -24.32 -3.17 53.66
CA GLU A 130 -24.55 -4.53 54.14
C GLU A 130 -25.69 -5.06 53.25
N THR A 131 -25.63 -6.30 52.76
CA THR A 131 -26.71 -7.32 52.89
C THR A 131 -26.29 -8.63 52.24
N ASP A 132 -25.80 -9.54 53.09
CA ASP A 132 -26.35 -10.89 53.34
C ASP A 132 -27.26 -11.53 52.28
N SER A 133 -27.24 -12.84 52.04
CA SER A 133 -26.46 -13.97 52.54
C SER A 133 -26.99 -15.20 51.77
N HIS A 134 -26.13 -16.14 51.39
CA HIS A 134 -26.33 -17.55 51.74
C HIS A 134 -25.08 -18.36 51.42
N SER A 135 -24.43 -18.75 52.51
CA SER A 135 -23.23 -19.56 52.63
C SER A 135 -23.58 -21.04 52.78
N HIS A 136 -22.77 -21.91 52.17
CA HIS A 136 -22.20 -23.13 52.77
C HIS A 136 -21.10 -23.67 51.83
N ALA A 137 -19.82 -23.36 52.05
CA ALA A 137 -18.83 -24.17 52.81
C ALA A 137 -18.81 -25.65 52.36
N SER A 138 -17.76 -26.18 51.72
CA SER A 138 -16.40 -26.39 52.26
C SER A 138 -15.48 -26.88 51.12
N HIS A 139 -14.34 -26.24 50.88
CA HIS A 139 -12.99 -26.62 51.32
C HIS A 139 -12.41 -27.88 50.62
N ILE A 140 -11.36 -27.67 49.81
CA ILE A 140 -10.02 -28.32 49.79
C ILE A 140 -9.43 -28.18 48.37
N GLU A 141 -8.36 -27.38 48.24
CA GLU A 141 -7.37 -27.40 47.13
C GLU A 141 -6.22 -28.37 47.50
N PRO A 142 -5.15 -28.59 46.70
CA PRO A 142 -4.93 -28.38 45.25
C PRO A 142 -4.26 -29.63 44.58
N GLN A 143 -4.03 -29.60 43.25
CA GLN A 143 -2.72 -29.84 42.60
C GLN A 143 -2.79 -30.28 41.11
N SER A 144 -2.19 -29.45 40.25
CA SER A 144 -1.15 -29.75 39.25
C SER A 144 -1.37 -30.70 38.04
N ASN A 145 -0.98 -30.15 36.87
CA ASN A 145 -0.15 -30.72 35.80
C ASN A 145 -0.77 -31.29 34.49
N THR A 146 -0.45 -30.57 33.39
CA THR A 146 -0.03 -31.01 32.02
C THR A 146 -1.03 -31.71 31.06
N PRO A 147 -0.73 -31.89 29.75
CA PRO A 147 -0.26 -30.94 28.70
C PRO A 147 -1.03 -31.13 27.34
N SER A 148 -0.71 -30.33 26.30
CA SER A 148 -0.97 -30.63 24.85
C SER A 148 0.05 -31.66 24.30
N PRO A 149 0.10 -32.18 23.02
CA PRO A 149 -0.54 -31.78 21.73
C PRO A 149 -0.86 -32.96 20.71
N LEU A 150 -1.04 -32.63 19.40
CA LEU A 150 -1.00 -33.44 18.12
C LEU A 150 -2.38 -33.72 17.46
N GLN A 151 -2.59 -33.86 16.14
CA GLN A 151 -2.01 -33.41 14.86
C GLN A 151 -2.91 -33.96 13.70
N ALA A 152 -3.03 -33.21 12.59
CA ALA A 152 -3.30 -33.62 11.19
C ALA A 152 -4.60 -34.35 10.75
N THR A 153 -5.20 -33.87 9.64
CA THR A 153 -5.47 -34.65 8.41
C THR A 153 -5.80 -33.71 7.23
N SER A 154 -5.23 -34.00 6.05
CA SER A 154 -5.47 -33.37 4.73
C SER A 154 -6.59 -34.08 3.96
N PRO A 155 -7.12 -33.51 2.85
CA PRO A 155 -6.83 -34.12 1.53
C PRO A 155 -6.72 -33.16 0.32
N THR A 156 -6.36 -33.78 -0.81
CA THR A 156 -5.74 -33.40 -2.09
C THR A 156 -6.66 -32.92 -3.25
N LEU A 157 -6.18 -31.94 -4.06
CA LEU A 157 -6.30 -31.60 -5.53
C LEU A 157 -7.63 -31.87 -6.32
N LEU A 158 -8.15 -31.02 -7.23
CA LEU A 158 -7.61 -30.37 -8.47
C LEU A 158 -8.64 -29.26 -8.98
N PRO A 159 -8.55 -28.59 -10.17
CA PRO A 159 -8.40 -27.13 -10.33
C PRO A 159 -9.48 -26.38 -11.18
N THR A 160 -9.71 -25.07 -10.97
CA THR A 160 -10.34 -24.17 -11.98
C THR A 160 -9.98 -22.69 -11.74
N GLU A 161 -9.28 -22.15 -12.73
CA GLU A 161 -9.22 -20.80 -13.35
C GLU A 161 -9.73 -19.51 -12.65
N PRO A 162 -9.05 -18.34 -12.83
CA PRO A 162 -9.10 -17.19 -11.91
C PRO A 162 -10.02 -16.04 -12.36
N ALA A 163 -10.63 -15.36 -11.40
CA ALA A 163 -11.31 -14.07 -11.58
C ALA A 163 -10.49 -12.95 -10.91
N PRO A 164 -10.07 -11.88 -11.62
CA PRO A 164 -9.26 -10.81 -11.05
C PRO A 164 -10.13 -9.73 -10.39
N LEU A 165 -9.85 -9.48 -9.11
CA LEU A 165 -10.37 -8.35 -8.33
C LEU A 165 -9.44 -7.14 -8.49
N GLN A 166 -9.99 -6.01 -8.92
CA GLN A 166 -9.31 -4.71 -9.03
C GLN A 166 -9.52 -3.89 -7.75
N PRO A 167 -8.47 -3.22 -7.23
CA PRO A 167 -8.65 -2.03 -6.39
C PRO A 167 -8.31 -0.72 -7.14
N ALA A 168 -9.06 0.31 -6.76
CA ALA A 168 -9.20 1.63 -7.36
C ALA A 168 -7.89 2.44 -7.53
N ILE A 169 -7.89 3.29 -8.58
CA ILE A 169 -6.80 4.20 -8.96
C ILE A 169 -7.19 5.63 -8.58
N HIS A 170 -6.39 6.28 -7.75
CA HIS A 170 -6.37 7.72 -7.52
C HIS A 170 -5.10 8.27 -8.21
N PRO A 171 -5.16 9.24 -9.14
CA PRO A 171 -3.96 9.88 -9.68
C PRO A 171 -3.60 11.14 -8.88
N THR A 172 -2.35 11.21 -8.46
CA THR A 172 -1.65 12.41 -7.97
C THR A 172 -0.49 12.67 -8.95
N PRO A 173 -0.22 13.92 -9.35
CA PRO A 173 0.64 14.23 -10.48
C PRO A 173 2.14 14.12 -10.15
N ASP A 174 2.92 13.61 -11.11
CA ASP A 174 4.37 13.44 -11.06
C ASP A 174 5.12 14.76 -11.33
N PHE A 175 6.07 15.08 -10.46
CA PHE A 175 7.19 16.01 -10.69
C PHE A 175 8.49 15.20 -10.85
N PRO A 176 9.39 15.53 -11.80
CA PRO A 176 10.65 14.82 -11.98
C PRO A 176 11.77 15.24 -10.99
N PRO A 177 12.75 14.36 -10.70
CA PRO A 177 13.69 14.50 -9.60
C PRO A 177 14.97 15.26 -9.97
N SER A 178 15.38 16.21 -9.13
CA SER A 178 16.72 16.80 -9.16
C SER A 178 17.60 16.12 -8.11
N GLN A 179 18.72 15.58 -8.58
CA GLN A 179 19.76 14.95 -7.79
C GLN A 179 20.93 15.94 -7.62
N LEU A 180 21.54 15.90 -6.43
CA LEU A 180 22.90 16.34 -6.08
C LEU A 180 23.09 17.83 -5.71
N SER A 181 23.01 18.08 -4.39
CA SER A 181 23.89 19.05 -3.72
C SER A 181 25.33 18.53 -3.74
N PRO A 182 26.31 19.45 -3.73
CA PRO A 182 27.12 19.55 -2.53
C PRO A 182 27.06 20.94 -1.90
N GLU A 183 26.99 20.86 -0.57
CA GLU A 183 27.24 21.89 0.41
C GLU A 183 28.56 22.64 0.15
N SER A 184 28.53 23.96 0.32
CA SER A 184 29.70 24.77 0.64
C SER A 184 29.24 25.95 1.48
N GLU A 185 29.23 25.73 2.79
CA GLU A 185 29.41 26.83 3.72
C GLU A 185 30.80 27.45 3.46
N SER A 186 30.85 28.76 3.26
CA SER A 186 32.06 29.53 3.53
C SER A 186 31.66 30.86 4.15
N THR A 187 31.55 30.83 5.47
CA THR A 187 31.85 32.02 6.26
C THR A 187 33.36 32.25 6.17
N LEU A 188 33.80 33.46 5.81
CA LEU A 188 35.07 34.03 6.27
C LEU A 188 35.17 35.51 5.90
N ARG A 189 35.13 36.34 6.95
CA ARG A 189 35.69 37.68 6.98
C ARG A 189 37.14 37.65 6.50
N SER A 190 37.50 38.47 5.52
CA SER A 190 38.88 38.92 5.36
C SER A 190 38.93 40.39 4.91
N ARG A 191 39.11 41.26 5.91
CA ARG A 191 40.17 42.25 6.01
C ARG A 191 40.46 43.07 4.74
N ALA A 192 40.02 44.33 4.77
CA ALA A 192 40.50 45.41 3.91
C ALA A 192 42.04 45.49 3.87
N PRO A 193 42.65 45.67 2.69
CA PRO A 193 43.91 46.38 2.56
C PRO A 193 43.61 47.85 2.18
N ARG A 194 43.63 48.73 3.20
CA ARG A 194 43.95 50.15 2.99
C ARG A 194 45.43 50.24 2.58
N SER A 195 45.71 50.17 1.29
CA SER A 195 46.87 50.80 0.66
C SER A 195 46.80 50.57 -0.84
N ALA A 196 46.68 51.66 -1.60
CA ALA A 196 46.83 51.79 -3.07
C ALA A 196 45.72 52.61 -3.76
N ARG A 197 45.15 53.64 -3.12
CA ARG A 197 44.33 54.64 -3.84
C ARG A 197 44.59 56.10 -3.47
N ALA A 198 45.76 56.40 -2.91
CA ALA A 198 46.21 57.78 -2.68
C ALA A 198 47.05 58.35 -3.86
N GLU A 199 47.41 57.52 -4.84
CA GLU A 199 48.30 57.89 -5.97
C GLU A 199 47.58 57.84 -7.32
N LEU A 200 46.33 58.28 -7.39
CA LEU A 200 45.61 58.43 -8.66
C LEU A 200 44.63 59.60 -8.66
N LEU A 201 44.93 60.63 -7.86
CA LEU A 201 44.18 61.89 -7.80
C LEU A 201 44.92 63.06 -8.46
N SER A 202 45.79 62.78 -9.44
CA SER A 202 46.39 63.85 -10.23
C SER A 202 46.49 63.46 -11.69
N THR A 203 45.73 64.22 -12.49
CA THR A 203 45.76 64.34 -13.95
C THR A 203 44.72 63.47 -14.68
N THR A 204 43.73 64.14 -15.29
CA THR A 204 42.62 63.64 -16.16
C THR A 204 41.24 63.33 -15.54
N THR A 205 40.76 64.18 -14.62
CA THR A 205 39.46 64.01 -13.93
C THR A 205 38.19 64.21 -14.79
N GLY A 206 38.29 64.56 -16.08
CA GLY A 206 37.12 64.74 -16.96
C GLY A 206 36.65 63.49 -17.71
N SER A 207 37.58 62.59 -18.07
CA SER A 207 37.30 61.46 -18.99
C SER A 207 36.95 60.16 -18.25
N SER A 208 37.60 59.89 -17.11
CA SER A 208 37.40 58.67 -16.33
C SER A 208 36.03 58.56 -15.66
N ILE A 209 35.44 59.69 -15.25
CA ILE A 209 34.09 59.73 -14.66
C ILE A 209 33.02 59.39 -15.72
N SER A 210 33.17 59.93 -16.94
CA SER A 210 32.28 59.63 -18.08
C SER A 210 32.34 58.15 -18.48
N HIS A 211 33.54 57.57 -18.52
CA HIS A 211 33.72 56.14 -18.78
C HIS A 211 33.08 55.25 -17.71
N THR A 212 33.14 55.63 -16.43
CA THR A 212 32.46 54.87 -15.37
C THR A 212 30.94 55.00 -15.43
N SER A 213 30.40 56.18 -15.79
CA SER A 213 28.95 56.35 -15.95
C SER A 213 28.40 55.59 -17.16
N GLU A 214 29.14 55.58 -18.28
CA GLU A 214 28.76 54.80 -19.46
C GLU A 214 28.79 53.29 -19.18
N ALA A 215 29.80 52.82 -18.42
CA ALA A 215 29.87 51.43 -17.97
C ALA A 215 28.70 51.06 -17.04
N LEU A 216 28.30 51.95 -16.12
CA LEU A 216 27.16 51.72 -15.23
C LEU A 216 25.81 51.72 -15.95
N LEU A 217 25.62 52.63 -16.92
CA LEU A 217 24.40 52.66 -17.75
C LEU A 217 24.31 51.43 -18.64
N THR A 218 25.44 50.99 -19.21
CA THR A 218 25.51 49.74 -20.00
C THR A 218 25.21 48.52 -19.12
N HIS A 219 25.76 48.47 -17.91
CA HIS A 219 25.49 47.42 -16.95
C HIS A 219 24.00 47.33 -16.59
N ASN A 220 23.38 48.47 -16.28
CA ASN A 220 21.94 48.50 -15.96
C ASN A 220 21.07 48.11 -17.16
N ARG A 221 21.46 48.50 -18.38
CA ARG A 221 20.81 48.05 -19.62
C ARG A 221 20.85 46.53 -19.77
N THR A 222 22.02 45.92 -19.58
CA THR A 222 22.17 44.46 -19.65
C THR A 222 21.42 43.73 -18.55
N GLU A 223 21.36 44.28 -17.33
CA GLU A 223 20.56 43.69 -16.24
C GLU A 223 19.07 43.74 -16.57
N GLN A 224 18.56 44.85 -17.11
CA GLN A 224 17.16 44.95 -17.53
C GLN A 224 16.83 43.97 -18.65
N GLU A 225 17.73 43.79 -19.62
CA GLU A 225 17.58 42.81 -20.70
C GLU A 225 17.59 41.37 -20.16
N SER A 226 18.44 41.07 -19.17
CA SER A 226 18.49 39.77 -18.49
C SER A 226 17.21 39.49 -17.69
N LEU A 227 16.72 40.47 -16.92
CA LEU A 227 15.49 40.33 -16.12
C LEU A 227 14.26 40.15 -17.01
N THR A 228 14.16 40.90 -18.10
CA THR A 228 13.05 40.77 -19.05
C THR A 228 13.10 39.43 -19.80
N ALA A 229 14.29 38.94 -20.17
CA ALA A 229 14.46 37.62 -20.74
C ALA A 229 14.05 36.51 -19.77
N SER A 230 14.41 36.63 -18.49
CA SER A 230 14.02 35.68 -17.43
C SER A 230 12.50 35.67 -17.20
N LEU A 231 11.87 36.85 -17.14
CA LEU A 231 10.41 36.96 -16.98
C LEU A 231 9.67 36.37 -18.18
N LEU A 232 10.14 36.64 -19.40
CA LEU A 232 9.56 36.05 -20.61
C LEU A 232 9.74 34.52 -20.64
N SER A 233 10.91 34.03 -20.22
CA SER A 233 11.18 32.59 -20.09
C SER A 233 10.24 31.95 -19.08
N MET A 234 10.12 32.51 -17.87
CA MET A 234 9.20 32.01 -16.85
C MET A 234 7.75 32.07 -17.31
N ALA A 235 7.32 33.14 -17.96
CA ALA A 235 5.98 33.25 -18.51
C ALA A 235 5.73 32.18 -19.59
N SER A 236 6.72 31.89 -20.43
CA SER A 236 6.64 30.83 -21.45
C SER A 236 6.58 29.43 -20.82
N GLN A 237 7.37 29.19 -19.77
CA GLN A 237 7.35 27.93 -19.01
C GLN A 237 6.02 27.75 -18.27
N LEU A 238 5.50 28.80 -17.65
CA LEU A 238 4.21 28.78 -16.99
C LEU A 238 3.08 28.52 -17.99
N LYS A 239 3.13 29.13 -19.18
CA LYS A 239 2.17 28.85 -20.25
C LYS A 239 2.24 27.40 -20.75
N ALA A 240 3.46 26.89 -20.98
CA ALA A 240 3.67 25.51 -21.39
C ALA A 240 3.17 24.53 -20.31
N SER A 241 3.43 24.85 -19.05
CA SER A 241 2.95 24.10 -17.88
C SER A 241 1.42 24.09 -17.81
N SER A 242 0.75 25.24 -17.95
CA SER A 242 -0.71 25.32 -18.00
C SER A 242 -1.31 24.53 -19.16
N GLN A 243 -0.66 24.53 -20.33
CA GLN A 243 -1.12 23.74 -21.48
C GLN A 243 -0.94 22.23 -21.24
N ALA A 244 0.18 21.83 -20.63
CA ALA A 244 0.43 20.45 -20.25
C ALA A 244 -0.61 19.97 -19.22
N PHE A 245 -0.90 20.78 -18.19
CA PHE A 245 -1.95 20.49 -17.22
C PHE A 245 -3.33 20.34 -17.86
N ALA A 246 -3.70 21.23 -18.79
CA ALA A 246 -4.97 21.11 -19.51
C ALA A 246 -5.05 19.80 -20.31
N SER A 247 -3.96 19.37 -20.95
CA SER A 247 -3.91 18.10 -21.67
C SER A 247 -3.97 16.88 -20.75
N SER A 248 -3.33 16.95 -19.57
CA SER A 248 -3.39 15.89 -18.55
C SER A 248 -4.81 15.72 -18.05
N LEU A 249 -5.51 16.83 -17.75
CA LEU A 249 -6.90 16.80 -17.30
C LEU A 249 -7.85 16.17 -18.31
N GLU A 250 -7.69 16.44 -19.60
CA GLU A 250 -8.53 15.79 -20.62
C GLU A 250 -8.28 14.28 -20.65
N SER A 251 -7.01 13.86 -20.56
CA SER A 251 -6.66 12.43 -20.51
C SER A 251 -7.21 11.75 -19.24
N GLU A 252 -7.04 12.38 -18.08
CA GLU A 252 -7.51 11.88 -16.80
C GLU A 252 -9.03 11.78 -16.77
N LYS A 253 -9.75 12.73 -17.37
CA LYS A 253 -11.21 12.70 -17.48
C LYS A 253 -11.70 11.46 -18.23
N THR A 254 -11.02 11.07 -19.32
CA THR A 254 -11.39 9.85 -20.06
C THR A 254 -11.15 8.59 -19.23
N ILE A 255 -10.04 8.54 -18.49
CA ILE A 255 -9.72 7.44 -17.58
C ILE A 255 -10.75 7.37 -16.45
N LEU A 256 -11.10 8.52 -15.85
CA LEU A 256 -12.10 8.60 -14.78
C LEU A 256 -13.48 8.12 -15.27
N GLY A 257 -13.89 8.50 -16.48
CA GLY A 257 -15.11 8.00 -17.09
C GLY A 257 -15.08 6.48 -17.32
N SER A 258 -13.94 5.94 -17.77
CA SER A 258 -13.78 4.49 -17.95
C SER A 258 -13.79 3.72 -16.63
N ALA A 259 -13.16 4.27 -15.58
CA ALA A 259 -13.15 3.68 -14.25
C ALA A 259 -14.54 3.71 -13.61
N ALA A 260 -15.27 4.83 -13.74
CA ALA A 260 -16.65 4.94 -13.29
C ALA A 260 -17.57 3.93 -14.00
N SER A 261 -17.42 3.77 -15.32
CA SER A 261 -18.18 2.75 -16.06
C SER A 261 -17.79 1.32 -15.68
N GLY A 262 -16.51 1.07 -15.39
CA GLY A 262 -16.03 -0.22 -14.89
C GLY A 262 -16.58 -0.55 -13.51
N LEU A 263 -16.67 0.44 -12.62
CA LEU A 263 -17.26 0.31 -11.30
C LEU A 263 -18.76 0.01 -11.39
N ASP A 264 -19.52 0.75 -12.21
CA ASP A 264 -20.95 0.50 -12.45
C ASP A 264 -21.20 -0.91 -13.01
N LYS A 265 -20.35 -1.38 -13.95
CA LYS A 265 -20.39 -2.78 -14.43
C LYS A 265 -20.16 -3.78 -13.30
N ASN A 266 -19.21 -3.50 -12.42
CA ASN A 266 -18.87 -4.38 -11.32
C ASN A 266 -20.00 -4.43 -10.29
N GLU A 267 -20.56 -3.26 -9.93
CA GLU A 267 -21.71 -3.14 -9.03
C GLU A 267 -22.90 -3.95 -9.54
N GLN A 268 -23.26 -3.82 -10.82
CA GLN A 268 -24.33 -4.61 -11.43
C GLN A 268 -24.02 -6.13 -11.41
N GLY A 269 -22.76 -6.50 -11.65
CA GLY A 269 -22.31 -7.89 -11.56
C GLY A 269 -22.38 -8.45 -10.14
N MET A 270 -21.99 -7.63 -9.16
CA MET A 270 -22.02 -7.96 -7.74
C MET A 270 -23.45 -8.04 -7.22
N GLU A 271 -24.36 -7.15 -7.64
CA GLU A 271 -25.78 -7.26 -7.34
C GLU A 271 -26.39 -8.55 -7.90
N ALA A 272 -26.05 -8.91 -9.14
CA ALA A 272 -26.54 -10.15 -9.76
C ALA A 272 -26.02 -11.38 -9.01
N ALA A 273 -24.75 -11.36 -8.59
CA ALA A 273 -24.17 -12.39 -7.74
C ALA A 273 -24.83 -12.43 -6.36
N GLN A 274 -25.07 -11.28 -5.72
CA GLN A 274 -25.73 -11.15 -4.43
C GLN A 274 -27.18 -11.67 -4.49
N LYS A 275 -27.92 -11.39 -5.56
CA LYS A 275 -29.27 -11.92 -5.79
C LYS A 275 -29.26 -13.45 -5.90
N ARG A 276 -28.26 -14.04 -6.58
CA ARG A 276 -28.10 -15.50 -6.72
C ARG A 276 -27.68 -16.17 -5.41
N VAL A 277 -26.71 -15.60 -4.70
CA VAL A 277 -26.25 -16.12 -3.39
C VAL A 277 -27.35 -15.97 -2.33
N GLY A 278 -28.08 -14.86 -2.33
CA GLY A 278 -29.24 -14.66 -1.47
C GLY A 278 -30.37 -15.65 -1.75
N ALA A 279 -30.60 -16.01 -3.01
CA ALA A 279 -31.56 -17.05 -3.37
C ALA A 279 -31.12 -18.44 -2.89
N LEU A 280 -29.83 -18.77 -3.02
CA LEU A 280 -29.27 -20.02 -2.51
C LEU A 280 -29.32 -20.10 -0.98
N ARG A 281 -29.05 -19.00 -0.28
CA ARG A 281 -29.14 -18.92 1.19
C ARG A 281 -30.55 -19.17 1.70
N LYS A 282 -31.57 -18.61 1.04
CA LYS A 282 -32.98 -18.90 1.36
C LYS A 282 -33.37 -20.36 1.09
N LEU A 283 -32.79 -20.97 0.06
CA LEU A 283 -33.01 -22.38 -0.25
C LEU A 283 -32.27 -23.33 0.71
N THR A 284 -31.15 -22.90 1.31
CA THR A 284 -30.38 -23.72 2.26
C THR A 284 -30.81 -23.54 3.72
N GLU A 285 -31.30 -22.36 4.14
CA GLU A 285 -31.82 -22.14 5.50
C GLU A 285 -33.19 -22.81 5.73
N GLY A 286 -33.98 -23.09 4.68
CA GLY A 286 -35.32 -23.67 4.82
C GLY A 286 -35.39 -25.20 5.00
N LYS A 287 -34.33 -25.95 4.69
CA LYS A 287 -34.41 -27.43 4.61
C LYS A 287 -34.43 -28.12 5.99
N GLY A 288 -33.92 -27.47 7.03
CA GLY A 288 -33.78 -28.07 8.37
C GLY A 288 -35.12 -28.31 9.08
N TRP A 289 -36.09 -27.40 8.93
CA TRP A 289 -37.40 -27.55 9.56
C TRP A 289 -38.32 -28.51 8.79
N TRP A 290 -38.30 -28.47 7.45
CA TRP A 290 -39.10 -29.36 6.62
C TRP A 290 -38.67 -30.83 6.76
N GLY A 291 -37.37 -31.10 6.89
CA GLY A 291 -36.86 -32.44 7.17
C GLY A 291 -37.33 -32.99 8.53
N ARG A 292 -37.40 -32.14 9.55
CA ARG A 292 -37.96 -32.51 10.87
C ARG A 292 -39.46 -32.80 10.80
N MET A 293 -40.23 -31.96 10.11
CA MET A 293 -41.66 -32.19 9.90
C MET A 293 -41.94 -33.48 9.11
N LEU A 294 -41.14 -33.78 8.09
CA LEU A 294 -41.29 -35.00 7.31
C LEU A 294 -40.98 -36.25 8.16
N MET A 295 -39.99 -36.20 9.05
CA MET A 295 -39.71 -37.28 10.00
C MET A 295 -40.88 -37.55 10.95
N TYR A 296 -41.52 -36.51 11.47
CA TYR A 296 -42.72 -36.68 12.30
C TYR A 296 -43.89 -37.29 11.53
N ALA A 297 -44.08 -36.93 10.26
CA ALA A 297 -45.09 -37.53 9.40
C ALA A 297 -44.83 -39.04 9.16
N TRP A 298 -43.57 -39.44 8.94
CA TRP A 298 -43.18 -40.85 8.80
C TRP A 298 -43.40 -41.66 10.09
N ILE A 299 -43.00 -41.11 11.25
CA ILE A 299 -43.26 -41.72 12.57
C ILE A 299 -44.77 -41.91 12.78
N ALA A 300 -45.58 -40.90 12.48
CA ALA A 300 -47.03 -40.96 12.63
C ALA A 300 -47.66 -42.01 11.69
N GLY A 301 -47.21 -42.07 10.42
CA GLY A 301 -47.67 -43.07 9.46
C GLY A 301 -47.37 -44.51 9.92
N LEU A 302 -46.15 -44.76 10.39
CA LEU A 302 -45.78 -46.08 10.93
C LEU A 302 -46.56 -46.41 12.21
N MET A 303 -46.86 -45.42 13.05
CA MET A 303 -47.67 -45.60 14.25
C MET A 303 -49.12 -46.01 13.91
N VAL A 304 -49.71 -45.40 12.87
CA VAL A 304 -51.04 -45.78 12.37
C VAL A 304 -51.03 -47.18 11.76
N ILE A 305 -50.01 -47.54 10.98
CA ILE A 305 -49.86 -48.88 10.40
C ILE A 305 -49.72 -49.94 11.50
N ALA A 306 -48.90 -49.67 12.53
CA ALA A 306 -48.73 -50.57 13.67
C ALA A 306 -50.06 -50.78 14.42
N LEU A 307 -50.83 -49.71 14.64
CA LEU A 307 -52.18 -49.81 15.21
C LEU A 307 -53.12 -50.63 14.33
N MET A 308 -53.05 -50.44 13.01
CA MET A 308 -53.86 -51.19 12.05
C MET A 308 -53.52 -52.69 12.12
N VAL A 309 -52.24 -53.07 12.16
CA VAL A 309 -51.81 -54.47 12.34
C VAL A 309 -52.30 -55.03 13.68
N VAL A 310 -52.10 -54.32 14.79
CA VAL A 310 -52.49 -54.81 16.13
C VAL A 310 -54.01 -54.95 16.27
N PHE A 311 -54.82 -54.12 15.61
CA PHE A 311 -56.29 -54.22 15.71
C PHE A 311 -56.93 -55.13 14.64
N VAL A 312 -56.34 -55.23 13.45
CA VAL A 312 -56.88 -56.02 12.33
C VAL A 312 -56.40 -57.47 12.40
N MET A 313 -55.14 -57.73 12.78
CA MET A 313 -54.60 -59.09 12.85
C MET A 313 -55.33 -60.00 13.87
N PRO A 314 -55.80 -59.52 15.04
CA PRO A 314 -56.66 -60.30 15.94
C PRO A 314 -58.06 -60.59 15.41
N LYS A 315 -58.54 -59.84 14.42
CA LYS A 315 -59.86 -59.98 13.80
C LYS A 315 -59.86 -60.96 12.61
N LEU A 316 -58.69 -61.28 12.05
CA LEU A 316 -58.54 -62.29 10.98
C LEU A 316 -58.24 -63.71 11.49
N ARG A 317 -58.03 -63.88 12.81
CA ARG A 317 -57.74 -65.17 13.44
C ARG A 317 -58.98 -65.87 14.03
N PHE A 318 -60.17 -65.40 13.68
CA PHE A 318 -61.48 -66.01 13.96
C PHE A 318 -62.25 -66.12 12.65
#